data_AF-A0A2N9K9C8-F1
#
_entry.id   AF-A0A2N9K9C8-F1
#
_cell.length_a   1.000
_cell.length_b   1.000
_cell.length_c   1.000
_cell.angle_alpha   90.00
_cell.angle_beta   90.00
_cell.angle_gamma   90.00
#
_symmetry.space_group_name_H-M   'P 1'
#
loop_
_entity.id
_entity.type
_entity.pdbx_description
1 polymer ?
#
loop_
_entity_poly.entity_id
_entity_poly.type
_entity_poly.pdbx_seq_one_letter_code
_entity_poly.pdbx_strand_id
1 'polypeptide(L)'
;MTDSQTVLQPELINRLDSKIMYLGQLQSAVMNQQVPQVYELLDSKKFNEQIRQRPHADSNALLAQMVTDIHDNLAIFLAPELLKYLKQQFNFFDFVATSDEPSIYKVYIGTWWDHRQFAILDVLSLTLTINKKIVGEWQETIKLPTGSNINDIQIREIKQITNGLQTFLDDETKRNLEVQVLNDQLAQLKENKSGLLGRTDKKAREELENKRDLLLASQQRVPEVKAKLAEHESEMLQLEKDDALRHLEIEEILSHFDDIDAFIQKVDHLYVDYLKTLLQKK
;
A
#
# COMPACT_ATOMS: atom_id res chain seq x y z
N MET A 1 4.89 -68.89 28.30
CA MET A 1 4.37 -68.43 27.00
C MET A 1 3.41 -67.30 27.32
N THR A 2 3.86 -66.06 27.08
CA THR A 2 3.08 -64.86 27.34
C THR A 2 2.14 -64.64 26.18
N ASP A 3 0.85 -64.89 26.39
CA ASP A 3 -0.21 -64.54 25.47
C ASP A 3 -0.22 -63.00 25.30
N SER A 4 0.34 -62.54 24.19
CA SER A 4 0.17 -61.17 23.72
C SER A 4 -1.25 -61.03 23.19
N GLN A 5 -2.22 -60.81 24.08
CA GLN A 5 -3.54 -60.35 23.69
C GLN A 5 -3.39 -59.00 22.96
N THR A 6 -3.54 -59.04 21.64
CA THR A 6 -3.72 -57.86 20.79
C THR A 6 -5.06 -57.24 21.17
N VAL A 7 -5.06 -56.38 22.19
CA VAL A 7 -6.23 -55.58 22.53
C VAL A 7 -6.45 -54.64 21.34
N LEU A 8 -7.46 -54.95 20.52
CA LEU A 8 -7.94 -54.03 19.49
C LEU A 8 -8.15 -52.66 20.16
N GLN A 9 -7.55 -51.62 19.60
CA GLN A 9 -7.69 -50.25 20.07
C GLN A 9 -8.79 -49.57 19.23
N PRO A 10 -10.09 -49.73 19.57
CA PRO A 10 -11.19 -49.24 18.74
C PRO A 10 -11.13 -47.73 18.51
N GLU A 11 -10.65 -46.97 19.50
CA GLU A 11 -10.47 -45.52 19.37
C GLU A 11 -9.41 -45.14 18.33
N LEU A 12 -8.33 -45.91 18.24
CA LEU A 12 -7.29 -45.71 17.23
C LEU A 12 -7.83 -46.03 15.83
N ILE A 13 -8.55 -47.14 15.69
CA ILE A 13 -9.19 -47.54 14.43
C ILE A 13 -10.17 -46.45 13.97
N ASN A 14 -11.07 -45.98 14.84
CA ASN A 14 -12.03 -44.92 14.52
C ASN A 14 -11.35 -43.62 14.07
N ARG A 15 -10.23 -43.24 14.71
CA ARG A 15 -9.45 -42.06 14.31
C ARG A 15 -8.82 -42.25 12.93
N LEU A 16 -8.26 -43.41 12.64
CA LEU A 16 -7.69 -43.72 11.32
C LEU A 16 -8.77 -43.72 10.24
N ASP A 17 -9.92 -44.33 10.50
CA ASP A 17 -11.04 -44.36 9.56
C ASP A 17 -11.56 -42.94 9.26
N SER A 18 -11.67 -42.09 10.28
CA SER A 18 -12.07 -40.68 10.11
C SER A 18 -11.11 -39.91 9.21
N LYS A 19 -9.81 -40.15 9.35
CA LYS A 19 -8.76 -39.56 8.52
C LYS A 19 -8.81 -40.04 7.08
N ILE A 20 -8.96 -41.35 6.87
CA ILE A 20 -9.07 -41.96 5.54
C ILE A 20 -10.32 -41.43 4.83
N MET A 21 -11.46 -41.38 5.54
CA MET A 21 -12.71 -40.86 5.01
C MET A 21 -12.58 -39.39 4.61
N TYR A 22 -11.96 -38.54 5.43
CA TYR A 22 -11.72 -37.14 5.11
C TYR A 22 -10.90 -36.97 3.83
N LEU A 23 -9.76 -37.66 3.72
CA LEU A 23 -8.91 -37.59 2.52
C LEU A 23 -9.65 -38.13 1.28
N GLY A 24 -10.42 -39.21 1.42
CA GLY A 24 -11.24 -39.76 0.34
C GLY A 24 -12.34 -38.80 -0.13
N GLN A 25 -12.99 -38.08 0.80
CA GLN A 25 -13.97 -37.05 0.47
C GLN A 25 -13.32 -35.88 -0.26
N LEU A 26 -12.15 -35.42 0.20
CA LEU A 26 -11.43 -34.33 -0.47
C LEU A 26 -10.99 -34.72 -1.87
N GLN A 27 -10.41 -35.92 -2.03
CA GLN A 27 -10.03 -36.45 -3.33
C GLN A 27 -11.23 -36.51 -4.27
N SER A 28 -12.36 -37.05 -3.81
CA SER A 28 -13.58 -37.14 -4.60
C SER A 28 -14.10 -35.76 -5.01
N ALA A 29 -14.10 -34.79 -4.09
CA ALA A 29 -14.54 -33.43 -4.36
C ALA A 29 -13.67 -32.74 -5.42
N VAL A 30 -12.34 -32.91 -5.36
CA VAL A 30 -11.41 -32.37 -6.37
C VAL A 30 -11.63 -33.04 -7.72
N MET A 31 -11.71 -34.38 -7.76
CA MET A 31 -11.90 -35.13 -9.01
C MET A 31 -13.21 -34.78 -9.72
N ASN A 32 -14.27 -34.53 -8.95
CA ASN A 32 -15.60 -34.23 -9.47
C ASN A 32 -15.86 -32.72 -9.63
N GLN A 33 -14.85 -31.87 -9.45
CA GLN A 33 -14.96 -30.41 -9.52
C GLN A 33 -16.03 -29.82 -8.57
N GLN A 34 -16.23 -30.46 -7.42
CA GLN A 34 -17.19 -30.02 -6.40
C GLN A 34 -16.56 -28.95 -5.50
N VAL A 35 -16.28 -27.78 -6.07
CA VAL A 35 -15.61 -26.66 -5.40
C VAL A 35 -16.23 -26.29 -4.04
N PRO A 36 -17.57 -26.20 -3.87
CA PRO A 36 -18.16 -25.92 -2.56
C PRO A 36 -17.80 -26.96 -1.49
N GLN A 37 -17.70 -28.24 -1.88
CA GLN A 37 -17.34 -29.31 -0.95
C GLN A 37 -15.87 -29.25 -0.55
N VAL A 38 -14.98 -28.80 -1.45
CA VAL A 38 -13.58 -28.55 -1.10
C VAL A 38 -13.48 -27.46 -0.02
N TYR A 39 -14.22 -26.35 -0.17
CA TYR A 39 -14.26 -25.30 0.85
C TYR A 39 -14.88 -25.76 2.18
N GLU A 40 -15.93 -26.58 2.13
CA GLU A 40 -16.48 -27.22 3.33
C GLU A 40 -15.46 -28.12 4.03
N LEU A 41 -14.65 -28.87 3.27
CA LEU A 41 -13.64 -29.75 3.84
C LEU A 41 -12.42 -28.97 4.36
N LEU A 42 -12.12 -27.78 3.83
CA LEU A 42 -11.08 -26.91 4.37
C LEU A 42 -11.50 -26.23 5.68
N ASP A 43 -12.76 -25.78 5.79
CA ASP A 43 -13.31 -25.20 7.02
C ASP A 43 -14.81 -25.51 7.17
N SER A 44 -15.09 -26.67 7.73
CA SER A 44 -16.47 -27.16 7.89
C SER A 44 -17.29 -26.31 8.84
N LYS A 45 -16.65 -25.70 9.86
CA LYS A 45 -17.35 -24.86 10.82
C LYS A 45 -17.83 -23.59 10.14
N LYS A 46 -16.92 -22.85 9.49
CA LYS A 46 -17.26 -21.61 8.76
C LYS A 46 -18.32 -21.89 7.69
N PHE A 47 -18.17 -22.97 6.93
CA PHE A 47 -19.14 -23.35 5.91
C PHE A 47 -20.52 -23.64 6.49
N ASN A 48 -20.60 -24.47 7.53
CA ASN A 48 -21.88 -24.83 8.14
C ASN A 48 -22.57 -23.64 8.82
N GLU A 49 -21.82 -22.78 9.49
CA GLU A 49 -22.35 -21.59 10.17
C GLU A 49 -22.83 -20.55 9.16
N GLN A 50 -22.04 -20.23 8.12
CA GLN A 50 -22.35 -19.12 7.21
C GLN A 50 -23.21 -19.52 6.00
N ILE A 51 -23.05 -20.75 5.47
CA ILE A 51 -23.76 -21.20 4.27
C ILE A 51 -25.00 -22.02 4.63
N ARG A 52 -24.89 -22.96 5.59
CA ARG A 52 -26.01 -23.82 6.01
C ARG A 52 -26.81 -23.28 7.18
N GLN A 53 -26.39 -22.15 7.76
CA GLN A 53 -27.05 -21.50 8.91
C GLN A 53 -27.22 -22.45 10.10
N ARG A 54 -26.22 -23.30 10.35
CA ARG A 54 -26.17 -24.19 11.51
C ARG A 54 -25.25 -23.57 12.57
N PRO A 55 -25.78 -22.83 13.55
CA PRO A 55 -24.96 -22.21 14.58
C PRO A 55 -24.26 -23.27 15.43
N HIS A 56 -23.04 -22.98 15.88
CA HIS A 56 -22.22 -23.88 16.71
C HIS A 56 -21.90 -25.21 16.03
N ALA A 57 -21.64 -25.20 14.72
CA ALA A 57 -21.23 -26.39 14.00
C ALA A 57 -19.88 -26.92 14.51
N ASP A 58 -19.73 -28.24 14.50
CA ASP A 58 -18.47 -28.89 14.82
C ASP A 58 -17.38 -28.48 13.82
N SER A 59 -16.15 -28.35 14.31
CA SER A 59 -15.00 -28.03 13.49
C SER A 59 -14.22 -29.28 13.11
N ASN A 60 -13.82 -29.36 11.85
CA ASN A 60 -12.91 -30.37 11.33
C ASN A 60 -11.43 -29.93 11.36
N ALA A 61 -11.05 -28.90 12.13
CA ALA A 61 -9.70 -28.32 12.10
C ALA A 61 -8.55 -29.36 12.22
N LEU A 62 -8.71 -30.39 13.06
CA LEU A 62 -7.72 -31.47 13.20
C LEU A 62 -7.55 -32.32 11.93
N LEU A 63 -8.62 -32.50 11.16
CA LEU A 63 -8.58 -33.21 9.88
C LEU A 63 -8.04 -32.29 8.77
N ALA A 64 -8.44 -31.01 8.76
CA ALA A 64 -7.95 -30.01 7.81
C ALA A 64 -6.43 -29.84 7.89
N GLN A 65 -5.82 -30.00 9.07
CA GLN A 65 -4.36 -29.99 9.23
C GLN A 65 -3.63 -31.09 8.43
N MET A 66 -4.33 -32.15 8.02
CA MET A 66 -3.70 -33.24 7.27
C MET A 66 -3.34 -32.89 5.82
N VAL A 67 -3.82 -31.75 5.33
CA VAL A 67 -3.66 -31.36 3.91
C VAL A 67 -2.92 -30.04 3.77
N THR A 68 -2.29 -29.56 4.85
CA THR A 68 -1.53 -28.30 4.83
C THR A 68 -0.35 -28.35 3.85
N ASP A 69 0.24 -29.53 3.67
CA ASP A 69 1.34 -29.79 2.74
C ASP A 69 0.92 -29.72 1.26
N ILE A 70 -0.39 -29.81 0.97
CA ILE A 70 -0.96 -29.72 -0.38
C ILE A 70 -1.80 -28.46 -0.60
N HIS A 71 -1.75 -27.50 0.33
CA HIS A 71 -2.52 -26.24 0.24
C HIS A 71 -2.25 -25.47 -1.04
N ASP A 72 -1.00 -25.44 -1.52
CA ASP A 72 -0.64 -24.80 -2.77
C ASP A 72 -1.36 -25.44 -3.97
N ASN A 73 -1.44 -26.77 -4.00
CA ASN A 73 -2.15 -27.49 -5.06
C ASN A 73 -3.66 -27.23 -4.98
N LEU A 74 -4.23 -27.18 -3.77
CA LEU A 74 -5.63 -26.84 -3.58
C LEU A 74 -5.92 -25.39 -4.00
N ALA A 75 -5.03 -24.45 -3.70
CA ALA A 75 -5.16 -23.07 -4.12
C ALA A 75 -5.13 -22.94 -5.65
N ILE A 76 -4.20 -23.62 -6.32
CA ILE A 76 -4.12 -23.65 -7.80
C ILE A 76 -5.40 -24.23 -8.40
N PHE A 77 -5.99 -25.27 -7.78
CA PHE A 77 -7.25 -25.85 -8.22
C PHE A 77 -8.44 -24.89 -8.05
N LEU A 78 -8.50 -24.17 -6.93
CA LEU A 78 -9.62 -23.30 -6.56
C LEU A 78 -9.59 -21.92 -7.23
N ALA A 79 -8.40 -21.37 -7.48
CA ALA A 79 -8.22 -19.99 -7.95
C ALA A 79 -8.93 -19.67 -9.27
N PRO A 80 -8.91 -20.50 -10.33
CA PRO A 80 -9.47 -20.13 -11.63
C PRO A 80 -10.96 -19.78 -11.60
N GLU A 81 -11.79 -20.56 -10.88
CA GLU A 81 -13.23 -20.29 -10.78
C GLU A 81 -13.52 -19.07 -9.90
N LEU A 82 -12.77 -18.92 -8.80
CA LEU A 82 -12.88 -17.77 -7.91
C LEU A 82 -12.51 -16.46 -8.61
N LEU A 83 -11.36 -16.42 -9.27
CA LEU A 83 -10.90 -15.22 -10.00
C LEU A 83 -11.85 -14.88 -11.15
N LYS A 84 -12.42 -15.88 -11.82
CA LYS A 84 -13.45 -15.65 -12.84
C LYS A 84 -14.70 -15.00 -12.24
N TYR A 85 -15.19 -15.50 -11.12
CA TYR A 85 -16.33 -14.90 -10.42
C TYR A 85 -16.02 -13.47 -9.96
N LEU A 86 -14.85 -13.27 -9.34
CA LEU A 86 -14.43 -11.96 -8.84
C LEU A 86 -14.30 -10.93 -9.96
N LYS A 87 -13.72 -11.27 -11.12
CA LYS A 87 -13.65 -10.37 -12.28
C LYS A 87 -15.02 -10.05 -12.90
N GLN A 88 -16.04 -10.88 -12.66
CA GLN A 88 -17.41 -10.58 -13.08
C GLN A 88 -18.11 -9.64 -12.11
N GLN A 89 -17.86 -9.77 -10.80
CA GLN A 89 -18.47 -8.93 -9.77
C GLN A 89 -17.74 -7.59 -9.57
N PHE A 90 -16.42 -7.60 -9.74
CA PHE A 90 -15.50 -6.48 -9.57
C PHE A 90 -14.59 -6.42 -10.82
N ASN A 91 -15.18 -5.99 -11.94
CA ASN A 91 -14.48 -5.87 -13.23
C ASN A 91 -13.30 -4.87 -13.21
N PHE A 92 -13.28 -3.99 -12.21
CA PHE A 92 -12.25 -2.99 -11.97
C PHE A 92 -11.13 -3.46 -11.02
N PHE A 93 -11.19 -4.70 -10.51
CA PHE A 93 -10.09 -5.27 -9.74
C PHE A 93 -9.02 -5.88 -10.65
N ASP A 94 -7.76 -5.58 -10.35
CA ASP A 94 -6.61 -6.32 -10.85
C ASP A 94 -6.06 -7.27 -9.79
N PHE A 95 -5.74 -8.49 -10.21
CA PHE A 95 -5.28 -9.58 -9.33
C PHE A 95 -3.90 -10.03 -9.76
N VAL A 96 -2.91 -9.80 -8.90
CA VAL A 96 -1.52 -10.18 -9.15
C VAL A 96 -1.15 -11.31 -8.20
N ALA A 97 -0.84 -12.47 -8.77
CA ALA A 97 -0.39 -13.63 -7.99
C ALA A 97 0.96 -13.35 -7.32
N THR A 98 1.12 -13.83 -6.09
CA THR A 98 2.41 -13.81 -5.39
C THR A 98 3.25 -14.99 -5.86
N SER A 99 4.51 -14.78 -6.26
CA SER A 99 5.36 -15.84 -6.82
C SER A 99 5.58 -17.01 -5.87
N ASP A 100 5.59 -16.73 -4.57
CA ASP A 100 5.99 -17.67 -3.53
C ASP A 100 4.79 -18.25 -2.76
N GLU A 101 3.57 -17.74 -3.01
CA GLU A 101 2.34 -18.10 -2.28
C GLU A 101 1.15 -18.22 -3.25
N PRO A 102 0.88 -19.42 -3.81
CA PRO A 102 -0.16 -19.64 -4.81
C PRO A 102 -1.59 -19.36 -4.33
N SER A 103 -1.81 -19.34 -3.01
CA SER A 103 -3.08 -18.99 -2.38
C SER A 103 -3.32 -17.49 -2.28
N ILE A 104 -2.28 -16.66 -2.45
CA ILE A 104 -2.32 -15.23 -2.13
C ILE A 104 -2.20 -14.36 -3.39
N TYR A 105 -3.20 -13.52 -3.60
CA TYR A 105 -3.22 -12.51 -4.65
C TYR A 105 -3.23 -11.11 -4.05
N LYS A 106 -2.34 -10.26 -4.54
CA LYS A 106 -2.40 -8.82 -4.29
C LYS A 106 -3.51 -8.24 -5.17
N VAL A 107 -4.36 -7.42 -4.57
CA VAL A 107 -5.54 -6.87 -5.26
C VAL A 107 -5.44 -5.35 -5.31
N TYR A 108 -5.72 -4.83 -6.48
CA TYR A 108 -5.61 -3.44 -6.85
C TYR A 108 -6.92 -2.95 -7.49
N ILE A 109 -7.19 -1.65 -7.41
CA ILE A 109 -8.30 -1.01 -8.13
C ILE A 109 -7.71 -0.36 -9.37
N GLY A 110 -8.34 -0.61 -10.52
CA GLY A 110 -7.97 -0.06 -11.82
C GLY A 110 -6.62 -0.51 -12.35
N THR A 111 -6.25 0.04 -13.52
CA THR A 111 -5.04 -0.33 -14.27
C THR A 111 -4.13 0.87 -14.55
N TRP A 112 -4.24 1.94 -13.75
CA TRP A 112 -3.40 3.13 -13.90
C TRP A 112 -1.98 2.88 -13.39
N TRP A 113 -1.05 3.75 -13.76
CA TRP A 113 0.33 3.68 -13.26
C TRP A 113 0.38 3.85 -11.75
N ASP A 114 1.21 3.06 -11.09
CA ASP A 114 1.41 3.11 -9.64
C ASP A 114 0.14 2.90 -8.81
N HIS A 115 -0.80 2.09 -9.34
CA HIS A 115 -1.97 1.63 -8.61
C HIS A 115 -1.56 0.98 -7.27
N ARG A 116 -2.36 1.26 -6.23
CA ARG A 116 -2.01 0.91 -4.86
C ARG A 116 -2.67 -0.39 -4.48
N GLN A 117 -1.92 -1.25 -3.79
CA GLN A 117 -2.48 -2.50 -3.28
C GLN A 117 -3.45 -2.17 -2.14
N PHE A 118 -4.75 -2.32 -2.39
CA PHE A 118 -5.77 -2.05 -1.39
C PHE A 118 -6.20 -3.31 -0.62
N ALA A 119 -5.97 -4.51 -1.16
CA ALA A 119 -6.36 -5.75 -0.49
C ALA A 119 -5.44 -6.94 -0.80
N ILE A 120 -5.63 -8.00 -0.02
CA ILE A 120 -5.04 -9.32 -0.23
C ILE A 120 -6.17 -10.34 -0.30
N LEU A 121 -6.22 -11.12 -1.38
CA LEU A 121 -7.12 -12.26 -1.51
C LEU A 121 -6.40 -13.53 -1.09
N ASP A 122 -7.01 -14.26 -0.15
CA ASP A 122 -6.66 -15.65 0.15
C ASP A 122 -7.72 -16.58 -0.45
N VAL A 123 -7.28 -17.38 -1.43
CA VAL A 123 -8.12 -18.32 -2.18
C VAL A 123 -8.64 -19.45 -1.31
N LEU A 124 -7.87 -19.93 -0.33
CA LEU A 124 -8.23 -21.08 0.51
C LEU A 124 -9.30 -20.70 1.53
N SER A 125 -9.15 -19.53 2.17
CA SER A 125 -10.13 -19.04 3.14
C SER A 125 -11.29 -18.27 2.53
N LEU A 126 -11.21 -17.95 1.23
CA LEU A 126 -12.16 -17.08 0.51
C LEU A 126 -12.33 -15.73 1.20
N THR A 127 -11.20 -15.09 1.52
CA THR A 127 -11.18 -13.83 2.27
C THR A 127 -10.44 -12.78 1.46
N LEU A 128 -11.08 -11.61 1.28
CA LEU A 128 -10.43 -10.43 0.73
C LEU A 128 -10.15 -9.45 1.88
N THR A 129 -8.91 -9.42 2.35
CA THR A 129 -8.50 -8.59 3.48
C THR A 129 -8.10 -7.20 2.99
N ILE A 130 -8.92 -6.20 3.30
CA ILE A 130 -8.71 -4.82 2.88
C ILE A 130 -7.73 -4.09 3.81
N ASN A 131 -6.84 -3.28 3.20
CA ASN A 131 -5.96 -2.36 3.89
C ASN A 131 -6.77 -1.21 4.50
N LYS A 132 -6.96 -1.27 5.82
CA LYS A 132 -7.72 -0.27 6.59
C LYS A 132 -7.20 1.15 6.44
N LYS A 133 -5.90 1.34 6.19
CA LYS A 133 -5.32 2.67 5.96
C LYS A 133 -5.92 3.29 4.70
N ILE A 134 -5.94 2.56 3.60
CA ILE A 134 -6.49 3.03 2.32
C ILE A 134 -7.98 3.35 2.45
N VAL A 135 -8.75 2.50 3.14
CA VAL A 135 -10.17 2.77 3.42
C VAL A 135 -10.36 4.04 4.23
N GLY A 136 -9.53 4.24 5.26
CA GLY A 136 -9.54 5.48 6.05
C GLY A 136 -9.27 6.71 5.19
N GLU A 137 -8.29 6.62 4.29
CA GLU A 137 -7.99 7.72 3.35
C GLU A 137 -9.16 7.98 2.39
N TRP A 138 -9.84 6.94 1.87
CA TRP A 138 -11.05 7.14 1.04
C TRP A 138 -12.17 7.83 1.81
N GLN A 139 -12.47 7.33 3.01
CA GLN A 139 -13.51 7.88 3.89
C GLN A 139 -13.22 9.32 4.34
N GLU A 140 -11.94 9.69 4.48
CA GLU A 140 -11.53 11.06 4.76
C GLU A 140 -11.72 11.94 3.50
N THR A 141 -11.27 11.46 2.34
CA THR A 141 -11.34 12.21 1.07
C THR A 141 -12.78 12.57 0.70
N ILE A 142 -13.73 11.64 0.83
CA ILE A 142 -15.15 11.91 0.52
C ILE A 142 -15.82 12.92 1.46
N LYS A 143 -15.24 13.18 2.64
CA LYS A 143 -15.75 14.18 3.60
C LYS A 143 -15.21 15.58 3.29
N LEU A 144 -14.17 15.68 2.46
CA LEU A 144 -13.61 16.96 2.07
C LEU A 144 -14.56 17.69 1.09
N PRO A 145 -14.50 19.03 1.04
CA PRO A 145 -15.18 19.79 -0.01
C PRO A 145 -14.75 19.30 -1.39
N THR A 146 -15.65 19.37 -2.37
CA THR A 146 -15.35 18.99 -3.75
C THR A 146 -14.13 19.74 -4.27
N GLY A 147 -13.13 19.00 -4.76
CA GLY A 147 -11.87 19.56 -5.26
C GLY A 147 -10.80 19.79 -4.20
N SER A 148 -11.03 19.43 -2.93
CA SER A 148 -10.03 19.41 -1.88
C SER A 148 -9.40 18.03 -1.72
N ASN A 149 -8.15 18.01 -1.23
CA ASN A 149 -7.38 16.80 -0.99
C ASN A 149 -6.83 16.74 0.43
N ILE A 150 -6.53 15.54 0.90
CA ILE A 150 -5.95 15.29 2.23
C ILE A 150 -4.60 16.02 2.36
N ASN A 151 -3.80 16.04 1.28
CA ASN A 151 -2.47 16.61 1.33
C ASN A 151 -2.43 18.12 1.00
N ASP A 152 -3.57 18.80 0.82
CA ASP A 152 -3.62 20.22 0.41
C ASP A 152 -2.84 21.17 1.35
N ILE A 153 -2.87 20.90 2.66
CA ILE A 153 -2.11 21.69 3.64
C ILE A 153 -0.61 21.48 3.45
N GLN A 154 -0.17 20.22 3.42
CA GLN A 154 1.25 19.88 3.27
C GLN A 154 1.82 20.37 1.93
N ILE A 155 1.07 20.21 0.83
CA ILE A 155 1.44 20.72 -0.49
C ILE A 155 1.61 22.25 -0.45
N ARG A 156 0.73 22.99 0.25
CA ARG A 156 0.88 24.45 0.39
C ARG A 156 2.11 24.84 1.20
N GLU A 157 2.42 24.13 2.28
CA GLU A 157 3.62 24.37 3.09
C GLU A 157 4.89 24.11 2.27
N ILE A 158 4.95 22.99 1.55
CA ILE A 158 6.07 22.67 0.66
C ILE A 158 6.21 23.73 -0.43
N LYS A 159 5.11 24.16 -1.07
CA LYS A 159 5.13 25.25 -2.07
C LYS A 159 5.72 26.55 -1.49
N GLN A 160 5.43 26.89 -0.24
CA GLN A 160 6.03 28.06 0.41
C GLN A 160 7.54 27.90 0.63
N ILE A 161 7.98 26.73 1.07
CA ILE A 161 9.41 26.41 1.25
C ILE A 161 10.14 26.50 -0.09
N THR A 162 9.65 25.79 -1.11
CA THR A 162 10.18 25.77 -2.48
C THR A 162 10.28 27.18 -3.05
N ASN A 163 9.26 28.02 -2.89
CA ASN A 163 9.30 29.42 -3.33
C ASN A 163 10.42 30.21 -2.63
N GLY A 164 10.62 30.01 -1.32
CA GLY A 164 11.70 30.65 -0.57
C GLY A 164 13.10 30.21 -1.03
N LEU A 165 13.27 28.90 -1.28
CA LEU A 165 14.51 28.34 -1.81
C LEU A 165 14.79 28.84 -3.23
N GLN A 166 13.78 28.90 -4.09
CA GLN A 166 13.91 29.43 -5.45
C GLN A 166 14.29 30.91 -5.43
N THR A 167 13.64 31.72 -4.59
CA THR A 167 13.98 33.14 -4.41
C THR A 167 15.44 33.29 -3.98
N PHE A 168 15.92 32.44 -3.06
CA PHE A 168 17.33 32.43 -2.69
C PHE A 168 18.24 32.11 -3.88
N LEU A 169 17.89 31.15 -4.73
CA LEU A 169 18.68 30.80 -5.91
C LEU A 169 18.68 31.90 -6.98
N ASP A 170 17.54 32.53 -7.23
CA ASP A 170 17.39 33.60 -8.22
C ASP A 170 18.28 34.82 -7.91
N ASP A 171 18.54 35.09 -6.62
CA ASP A 171 19.44 36.15 -6.16
C ASP A 171 20.94 35.85 -6.41
N GLU A 172 21.32 34.70 -6.98
CA GLU A 172 22.73 34.30 -7.19
C GLU A 172 23.50 35.30 -8.06
N THR A 173 22.93 35.75 -9.18
CA THR A 173 23.57 36.76 -10.05
C THR A 173 23.80 38.08 -9.31
N LYS A 174 22.82 38.51 -8.51
CA LYS A 174 22.91 39.73 -7.70
C LYS A 174 24.01 39.59 -6.63
N ARG A 175 24.08 38.46 -5.92
CA ARG A 175 25.14 38.18 -4.95
C ARG A 175 26.52 38.21 -5.59
N ASN A 176 26.68 37.65 -6.79
CA ASN A 176 27.95 37.65 -7.52
C ASN A 176 28.39 39.06 -7.91
N LEU A 177 27.46 39.89 -8.40
CA LEU A 177 27.73 41.30 -8.70
C LEU A 177 28.09 42.10 -7.44
N GLU A 178 27.36 41.89 -6.33
CA GLU A 178 27.68 42.55 -5.06
C GLU A 178 29.07 42.16 -4.54
N VAL A 179 29.47 40.89 -4.65
CA VAL A 179 30.82 40.45 -4.29
C VAL A 179 31.88 41.12 -5.18
N GLN A 180 31.64 41.26 -6.47
CA GLN A 180 32.57 41.98 -7.37
C GLN A 180 32.71 43.45 -6.97
N VAL A 181 31.59 44.15 -6.75
CA VAL A 181 31.59 45.55 -6.30
C VAL A 181 32.34 45.72 -4.98
N LEU A 182 32.15 44.81 -4.01
CA LEU A 182 32.86 44.84 -2.73
C LEU A 182 34.37 44.60 -2.92
N ASN A 183 34.76 43.71 -3.83
CA ASN A 183 36.17 43.48 -4.14
C ASN A 183 36.82 44.73 -4.77
N ASP A 184 36.12 45.42 -5.68
CA ASP A 184 36.59 46.66 -6.29
C ASP A 184 36.75 47.78 -5.26
N GLN A 185 35.77 47.94 -4.36
CA GLN A 185 35.83 48.91 -3.26
C GLN A 185 37.00 48.61 -2.30
N LEU A 186 37.20 47.35 -1.95
CA LEU A 186 38.33 46.91 -1.11
C LEU A 186 39.69 47.14 -1.80
N ALA A 187 39.77 47.00 -3.13
CA ALA A 187 40.98 47.28 -3.91
C ALA A 187 41.29 48.80 -3.93
N GLN A 188 40.29 49.64 -4.19
CA GLN A 188 40.44 51.10 -4.16
C GLN A 188 40.89 51.61 -2.78
N LEU A 189 40.35 51.06 -1.69
CA LEU A 189 40.79 51.38 -0.33
C LEU A 189 42.23 50.93 -0.03
N LYS A 190 42.75 49.92 -0.73
CA LYS A 190 44.17 49.52 -0.63
C LYS A 190 45.07 50.47 -1.41
N GLU A 191 44.65 50.94 -2.58
CA GLU A 191 45.41 51.88 -3.42
C GLU A 191 45.47 53.30 -2.83
N ASN A 192 44.39 53.76 -2.21
CA ASN A 192 44.29 55.09 -1.58
C ASN A 192 45.12 55.26 -0.29
N LYS A 193 45.76 54.18 0.20
CA LYS A 193 46.70 54.23 1.35
C LYS A 193 47.97 55.05 1.12
N SER A 194 48.19 55.59 -0.08
CA SER A 194 49.34 56.46 -0.38
C SER A 194 49.21 57.89 0.17
N GLY A 195 48.09 58.28 0.80
CA GLY A 195 47.87 59.64 1.32
C GLY A 195 47.26 59.73 2.73
N LEU A 196 48.07 60.18 3.71
CA LEU A 196 47.81 60.92 4.97
C LEU A 196 46.50 60.78 5.83
N LEU A 197 45.52 59.90 5.55
CA LEU A 197 44.24 59.79 6.31
C LEU A 197 43.87 58.37 6.81
N GLY A 198 44.84 57.45 6.95
CA GLY A 198 44.61 56.00 7.11
C GLY A 198 43.95 55.46 8.40
N ARG A 199 43.35 56.28 9.28
CA ARG A 199 42.68 55.82 10.52
C ARG A 199 41.16 55.62 10.38
N THR A 200 40.52 56.35 9.47
CA THR A 200 39.08 56.24 9.17
C THR A 200 38.75 55.03 8.28
N ASP A 201 39.73 54.52 7.52
CA ASP A 201 39.54 53.42 6.56
C ASP A 201 39.45 52.03 7.19
N LYS A 202 39.93 51.84 8.43
CA LYS A 202 39.99 50.50 9.04
C LYS A 202 38.60 49.93 9.31
N LYS A 203 37.70 50.73 9.90
CA LYS A 203 36.34 50.31 10.23
C LYS A 203 35.50 50.08 8.98
N ALA A 204 35.59 50.97 8.00
CA ALA A 204 34.91 50.83 6.71
C ALA A 204 35.38 49.57 5.97
N ARG A 205 36.68 49.26 6.02
CA ARG A 205 37.24 48.04 5.44
C ARG A 205 36.75 46.78 6.14
N GLU A 206 36.71 46.77 7.48
CA GLU A 206 36.17 45.64 8.25
C GLU A 206 34.68 45.41 7.94
N GLU A 207 33.88 46.47 7.79
CA GLU A 207 32.46 46.37 7.38
C GLU A 207 32.31 45.77 5.97
N LEU A 208 33.14 46.18 5.01
CA LEU A 208 33.14 45.63 3.64
C LEU A 208 33.61 44.17 3.60
N GLU A 209 34.66 43.82 4.36
CA GLU A 209 35.15 42.45 4.48
C GLU A 209 34.07 41.54 5.11
N ASN A 210 33.41 41.98 6.19
CA ASN A 210 32.30 41.24 6.80
C ASN A 210 31.13 41.03 5.83
N LYS A 211 30.73 42.06 5.08
CA LYS A 211 29.64 41.94 4.10
C LYS A 211 30.00 40.97 2.97
N ARG A 212 31.24 41.01 2.48
CA ARG A 212 31.74 40.08 1.45
C ARG A 212 31.74 38.65 1.98
N ASP A 213 32.23 38.43 3.19
CA ASP A 213 32.35 37.09 3.77
C ASP A 213 30.97 36.47 4.02
N LEU A 214 29.96 37.27 4.42
CA LEU A 214 28.57 36.83 4.50
C LEU A 214 28.00 36.41 3.13
N LEU A 215 28.28 37.18 2.07
CA LEU A 215 27.85 36.84 0.71
C LEU A 215 28.52 35.56 0.18
N LEU A 216 29.82 35.38 0.45
CA LEU A 216 30.57 34.18 0.08
C LEU A 216 30.08 32.95 0.85
N ALA A 217 29.82 33.08 2.16
CA ALA A 217 29.22 32.01 2.96
C ALA A 217 27.83 31.63 2.44
N SER A 218 27.04 32.61 1.98
CA SER A 218 25.76 32.35 1.31
C SER A 218 25.94 31.59 -0.02
N GLN A 219 26.98 31.89 -0.81
CA GLN A 219 27.25 31.17 -2.06
C GLN A 219 27.63 29.70 -1.82
N GLN A 220 28.36 29.40 -0.73
CA GLN A 220 28.71 28.03 -0.37
C GLN A 220 27.49 27.16 -0.06
N ARG A 221 26.34 27.77 0.29
CA ARG A 221 25.08 27.07 0.57
C ARG A 221 24.24 26.75 -0.67
N VAL A 222 24.60 27.27 -1.84
CA VAL A 222 23.84 27.05 -3.09
C VAL A 222 23.65 25.56 -3.42
N PRO A 223 24.67 24.68 -3.32
CA PRO A 223 24.47 23.25 -3.59
C PRO A 223 23.47 22.60 -2.62
N GLU A 224 23.54 22.96 -1.33
CA GLU A 224 22.60 22.46 -0.31
C GLU A 224 21.17 22.92 -0.60
N VAL A 225 20.99 24.19 -0.99
CA VAL A 225 19.68 24.75 -1.34
C VAL A 225 19.10 24.07 -2.58
N LYS A 226 19.92 23.81 -3.60
CA LYS A 226 19.49 23.06 -4.80
C LYS A 226 19.05 21.63 -4.46
N ALA A 227 19.79 20.95 -3.58
CA ALA A 227 19.43 19.61 -3.14
C ALA A 227 18.09 19.59 -2.37
N LYS A 228 17.91 20.52 -1.42
CA LYS A 228 16.65 20.67 -0.68
C LYS A 228 15.47 21.03 -1.57
N LEU A 229 15.68 21.87 -2.58
CA LEU A 229 14.65 22.22 -3.55
C LEU A 229 14.15 20.97 -4.29
N ALA A 230 15.08 20.18 -4.84
CA ALA A 230 14.73 18.96 -5.56
C ALA A 230 14.05 17.91 -4.66
N GLU A 231 14.47 17.78 -3.41
CA GLU A 231 13.82 16.91 -2.41
C GLU A 231 12.37 17.31 -2.18
N HIS A 232 12.10 18.59 -1.93
CA HIS A 232 10.75 19.11 -1.70
C HIS A 232 9.88 19.06 -2.96
N GLU A 233 10.42 19.31 -4.15
CA GLU A 233 9.70 19.14 -5.40
C GLU A 233 9.28 17.67 -5.62
N SER A 234 10.17 16.73 -5.29
CA SER A 234 9.88 15.30 -5.35
C SER A 234 8.81 14.90 -4.33
N GLU A 235 8.87 15.41 -3.11
CA GLU A 235 7.86 15.17 -2.06
C GLU A 235 6.49 15.69 -2.50
N MET A 236 6.43 16.92 -3.01
CA MET A 236 5.19 17.53 -3.51
C MET A 236 4.57 16.70 -4.64
N LEU A 237 5.38 16.27 -5.62
CA LEU A 237 4.91 15.44 -6.73
C LEU A 237 4.32 14.11 -6.24
N GLN A 238 4.95 13.49 -5.23
CA GLN A 238 4.45 12.25 -4.65
C GLN A 238 3.11 12.46 -3.94
N LEU A 239 2.93 13.56 -3.20
CA LEU A 239 1.67 13.90 -2.55
C LEU A 239 0.54 14.15 -3.56
N GLU A 240 0.83 14.91 -4.63
CA GLU A 240 -0.12 15.19 -5.70
C GLU A 240 -0.52 13.91 -6.44
N LYS A 241 0.44 13.00 -6.66
CA LYS A 241 0.17 11.67 -7.22
C LYS A 241 -0.71 10.83 -6.29
N ASP A 242 -0.42 10.79 -5.00
CA ASP A 242 -1.21 10.01 -4.04
C ASP A 242 -2.66 10.51 -3.95
N ASP A 243 -2.86 11.83 -4.05
CA ASP A 243 -4.20 12.42 -4.14
C ASP A 243 -4.93 12.05 -5.44
N ALA A 244 -4.24 12.12 -6.58
CA ALA A 244 -4.81 11.72 -7.87
C ALA A 244 -5.23 10.24 -7.89
N LEU A 245 -4.36 9.36 -7.36
CA LEU A 245 -4.66 7.93 -7.25
C LEU A 245 -5.88 7.68 -6.36
N ARG A 246 -5.99 8.36 -5.23
CA ARG A 246 -7.17 8.26 -4.35
C ARG A 246 -8.46 8.65 -5.05
N HIS A 247 -8.45 9.75 -5.80
CA HIS A 247 -9.64 10.18 -6.55
C HIS A 247 -10.04 9.16 -7.60
N LEU A 248 -9.09 8.61 -8.35
CA LEU A 248 -9.36 7.55 -9.32
C LEU A 248 -9.95 6.29 -8.64
N GLU A 249 -9.40 5.87 -7.51
CA GLU A 249 -9.94 4.74 -6.73
C GLU A 249 -11.38 4.99 -6.28
N ILE A 250 -11.66 6.18 -5.74
CA ILE A 250 -13.00 6.55 -5.28
C ILE A 250 -13.98 6.63 -6.45
N GLU A 251 -13.60 7.27 -7.57
CA GLU A 251 -14.44 7.37 -8.76
C GLU A 251 -14.80 5.98 -9.31
N GLU A 252 -13.82 5.08 -9.40
CA GLU A 252 -14.03 3.71 -9.87
C GLU A 252 -14.99 2.95 -8.95
N ILE A 253 -14.83 3.06 -7.62
CA ILE A 253 -15.75 2.46 -6.65
C ILE A 253 -17.16 3.04 -6.80
N LEU A 254 -17.30 4.37 -6.81
CA LEU A 254 -18.59 5.06 -6.86
C LEU A 254 -19.29 4.91 -8.23
N SER A 255 -18.58 4.51 -9.28
CA SER A 255 -19.19 4.15 -10.55
C SER A 255 -19.92 2.79 -10.51
N HIS A 256 -19.61 1.95 -9.52
CA HIS A 256 -20.19 0.61 -9.35
C HIS A 256 -21.01 0.45 -8.05
N PHE A 257 -20.82 1.31 -7.06
CA PHE A 257 -21.43 1.24 -5.73
C PHE A 257 -21.98 2.61 -5.30
N ASP A 258 -23.04 2.60 -4.50
CA ASP A 258 -23.67 3.83 -4.01
C ASP A 258 -22.73 4.65 -3.10
N ASP A 259 -21.94 3.95 -2.27
CA ASP A 259 -20.93 4.54 -1.40
C ASP A 259 -19.80 3.55 -1.07
N ILE A 260 -18.77 4.04 -0.39
CA ILE A 260 -17.61 3.22 0.03
C ILE A 260 -18.04 2.11 0.99
N ASP A 261 -18.99 2.35 1.90
CA ASP A 261 -19.39 1.36 2.89
C ASP A 261 -20.16 0.19 2.25
N ALA A 262 -20.98 0.46 1.23
CA ALA A 262 -21.66 -0.54 0.41
C ALA A 262 -20.66 -1.41 -0.35
N PHE A 263 -19.59 -0.82 -0.88
CA PHE A 263 -18.47 -1.56 -1.47
C PHE A 263 -17.80 -2.48 -0.45
N ILE A 264 -17.44 -1.96 0.73
CA ILE A 264 -16.80 -2.76 1.79
C ILE A 264 -17.72 -3.92 2.22
N GLN A 265 -19.01 -3.66 2.41
CA GLN A 265 -19.98 -4.71 2.74
C GLN A 265 -20.04 -5.77 1.64
N LYS A 266 -20.05 -5.37 0.36
CA LYS A 266 -20.06 -6.34 -0.75
C LYS A 266 -18.83 -7.23 -0.74
N VAL A 267 -17.66 -6.67 -0.42
CA VAL A 267 -16.42 -7.43 -0.25
C VAL A 267 -16.51 -8.38 0.96
N ASP A 268 -16.99 -7.92 2.11
CA ASP A 268 -17.12 -8.73 3.32
C ASP A 268 -18.07 -9.93 3.13
N HIS A 269 -19.05 -9.78 2.25
CA HIS A 269 -20.00 -10.84 1.88
C HIS A 269 -19.46 -11.83 0.83
N LEU A 270 -18.22 -11.66 0.32
CA LEU A 270 -17.64 -12.48 -0.74
C LEU A 270 -17.77 -13.99 -0.48
N TYR A 271 -17.42 -14.45 0.72
CA TYR A 271 -17.46 -15.87 1.08
C TYR A 271 -18.84 -16.48 0.83
N VAL A 272 -19.88 -15.80 1.30
CA VAL A 272 -21.27 -16.27 1.23
C VAL A 272 -21.80 -16.18 -0.19
N ASP A 273 -21.55 -15.05 -0.87
CA ASP A 273 -22.08 -14.79 -2.21
C ASP A 273 -21.48 -15.75 -3.25
N TYR A 274 -20.17 -15.98 -3.19
CA TYR A 274 -19.48 -16.90 -4.10
C TYR A 274 -19.97 -18.34 -3.90
N LEU A 275 -19.97 -18.85 -2.67
CA LEU A 275 -20.37 -20.24 -2.40
C LEU A 275 -21.86 -20.49 -2.72
N LYS A 276 -22.75 -19.52 -2.46
CA LYS A 276 -24.15 -19.63 -2.88
C LYS A 276 -24.30 -19.68 -4.39
N THR A 277 -23.53 -18.88 -5.12
CA THR A 277 -23.52 -18.89 -6.59
C THR A 277 -23.11 -20.25 -7.12
N LEU A 278 -22.07 -20.86 -6.54
CA LEU A 278 -21.64 -22.21 -6.91
C LEU A 278 -22.70 -23.28 -6.62
N LEU A 279 -23.39 -23.20 -5.48
CA LEU A 279 -24.43 -24.17 -5.11
C LEU A 279 -25.68 -24.09 -5.99
N GLN A 280 -25.93 -22.95 -6.64
CA GLN A 280 -27.04 -22.75 -7.57
C GLN A 280 -26.71 -23.22 -9.00
N LYS A 281 -25.43 -23.33 -9.32
CA LYS A 281 -24.92 -23.75 -10.63
C LYS A 281 -24.99 -25.28 -10.71
N LYS A 282 -26.17 -25.79 -11.08
CA LYS A 282 -26.40 -27.21 -11.38
C LYS A 282 -25.97 -27.57 -12.78
#